data_AF-A0A5J4QNE2-F1
#
_entry.id   AF-A0A5J4QNE2-F1
#
_cell.length_a   1.000
_cell.length_b   1.000
_cell.length_c   1.000
_cell.angle_alpha   90.00
_cell.angle_beta   90.00
_cell.angle_gamma   90.00
#
_symmetry.space_group_name_H-M   'P 1'
#
loop_
_entity.id
_entity.type
_entity.pdbx_description
1 polymer ?
#
loop_
_entity_poly.entity_id
_entity_poly.type
_entity_poly.pdbx_seq_one_letter_code
_entity_poly.pdbx_strand_id
1 'polypeptide(L)'
;MGGILHESISQHSYEELHAIFAFVDSAQREIKSKGLSIKSIGTCLDMLEKWLRISTKKVEEFKRSVQEYFTGEAGKLQGECVWNASSDVIESLFGSYKQNKTNNSLYGVTSYVLLLLLLTRAGSGKIASKVNFKQVLEKVFMRDLREWKETHLTENPAIKRQVKLVG
;
A
#
# COMPACT_ATOMS: atom_id res chain seq x y z
N MET A 1 -40.01 25.44 24.18
CA MET A 1 -38.70 24.89 24.59
C MET A 1 -38.29 23.61 23.84
N GLY A 2 -39.20 22.83 23.24
CA GLY A 2 -38.84 21.62 22.48
C GLY A 2 -38.09 21.82 21.15
N GLY A 3 -38.30 22.94 20.46
CA GLY A 3 -37.64 23.22 19.16
C GLY A 3 -36.12 23.47 19.26
N ILE A 4 -35.70 24.23 20.28
CA ILE A 4 -34.29 24.62 20.48
C ILE A 4 -33.42 23.39 20.83
N LEU A 5 -33.97 22.43 21.59
CA LEU A 5 -33.28 21.20 21.95
C LEU A 5 -33.10 20.26 20.74
N HIS A 6 -34.12 20.15 19.88
CA HIS A 6 -34.06 19.30 18.67
C HIS A 6 -33.05 19.83 17.64
N GLU A 7 -32.98 21.15 17.49
CA GLU A 7 -32.04 21.82 16.59
C GLU A 7 -30.59 21.68 17.10
N SER A 8 -30.38 21.82 18.41
CA SER A 8 -29.07 21.65 19.05
C SER A 8 -28.52 20.22 18.93
N ILE A 9 -29.39 19.20 19.09
CA ILE A 9 -29.01 17.78 18.93
C ILE A 9 -28.65 17.46 17.47
N SER A 10 -29.40 18.01 16.51
CA SER A 10 -29.15 17.81 15.08
C SER A 10 -27.83 18.47 14.64
N GLN A 11 -27.53 19.67 15.15
CA GLN A 11 -26.27 20.38 14.89
C GLN A 11 -25.06 19.58 15.43
N HIS A 12 -25.16 19.06 16.66
CA HIS A 12 -24.07 18.30 17.29
C HIS A 12 -23.77 17.00 16.53
N SER A 13 -24.80 16.27 16.09
CA SER A 13 -24.62 15.05 15.30
C SER A 13 -24.00 15.31 13.93
N TYR A 14 -24.23 16.48 13.34
CA TYR A 14 -23.62 16.88 12.06
C TYR A 14 -22.13 17.16 12.24
N GLU A 15 -21.75 17.90 13.29
CA GLU A 15 -20.36 18.21 13.60
C GLU A 15 -19.54 16.94 13.87
N GLU A 16 -20.11 15.96 14.60
CA GLU A 16 -19.50 14.64 14.82
C GLU A 16 -19.19 13.92 13.51
N LEU A 17 -20.20 13.80 12.63
CA LEU A 17 -20.06 13.11 11.35
C LEU A 17 -19.05 13.82 10.44
N HIS A 18 -19.11 15.16 10.38
CA HIS A 18 -18.18 15.94 9.59
C HIS A 18 -16.73 15.76 10.08
N ALA A 19 -16.51 15.74 11.39
CA ALA A 19 -15.18 15.49 11.97
C ALA A 19 -14.66 14.08 11.64
N ILE A 20 -15.52 13.06 11.70
CA ILE A 20 -15.18 11.68 11.32
C ILE A 20 -14.79 11.60 9.84
N PHE A 21 -15.59 12.17 8.94
CA PHE A 21 -15.28 12.15 7.50
C PHE A 21 -13.98 12.90 7.19
N ALA A 22 -13.80 14.09 7.77
CA ALA A 22 -12.57 14.86 7.61
C ALA A 22 -11.34 14.08 8.06
N PHE A 23 -11.44 13.36 9.19
CA PHE A 23 -10.41 12.46 9.68
C PHE A 23 -10.13 11.34 8.67
N VAL A 24 -11.15 10.62 8.21
CA VAL A 24 -11.00 9.50 7.27
C VAL A 24 -10.30 9.95 5.99
N ASP A 25 -10.72 11.07 5.39
CA ASP A 25 -10.10 11.60 4.17
C ASP A 25 -8.64 11.96 4.37
N SER A 26 -8.31 12.49 5.55
CA SER A 26 -6.95 12.90 5.87
C SER A 26 -6.05 11.71 6.19
N ALA A 27 -6.56 10.71 6.90
CA ALA A 27 -5.87 9.43 7.13
C ALA A 27 -5.63 8.68 5.80
N GLN A 28 -6.64 8.62 4.92
CA GLN A 28 -6.48 8.04 3.59
C GLN A 28 -5.41 8.76 2.76
N ARG A 29 -5.39 10.10 2.78
CA ARG A 29 -4.34 10.87 2.08
C ARG A 29 -2.95 10.59 2.64
N GLU A 30 -2.80 10.52 3.96
CA GLU A 30 -1.52 10.18 4.60
C GLU A 30 -1.03 8.79 4.16
N ILE A 31 -1.89 7.78 4.23
CA ILE A 31 -1.54 6.40 3.87
C ILE A 31 -1.30 6.25 2.37
N LYS A 32 -2.10 6.88 1.50
CA LYS A 32 -1.91 6.82 0.04
C LYS A 32 -0.62 7.48 -0.41
N SER A 33 -0.25 8.62 0.20
CA SER A 33 0.91 9.41 -0.22
C SER A 33 2.23 8.93 0.39
N LYS A 34 2.23 8.49 1.65
CA LYS A 34 3.45 8.08 2.36
C LYS A 34 3.59 6.58 2.54
N GLY A 35 2.57 5.81 2.16
CA GLY A 35 2.49 4.38 2.41
C GLY A 35 2.09 4.06 3.85
N LEU A 36 1.72 2.80 4.07
CA LEU A 36 1.44 2.23 5.38
C LEU A 36 2.77 1.87 6.06
N SER A 37 3.04 2.52 7.19
CA SER A 37 4.26 2.35 7.99
C SER A 37 3.95 2.68 9.44
N ILE A 38 4.80 2.25 10.38
CA ILE A 38 4.67 2.62 11.80
C ILE A 38 4.57 4.15 11.99
N LYS A 39 5.33 4.91 11.18
CA LYS A 39 5.34 6.37 11.23
C LYS A 39 4.00 6.96 10.76
N SER A 40 3.49 6.54 9.60
CA SER A 40 2.22 7.07 9.07
C SER A 40 1.03 6.63 9.91
N ILE A 41 1.06 5.42 10.48
CA ILE A 41 0.09 4.98 11.49
C ILE A 41 0.10 5.92 12.71
N GLY A 42 1.29 6.24 13.24
CA GLY A 42 1.42 7.19 14.34
C GLY A 42 0.82 8.56 14.01
N THR A 43 1.10 9.11 12.81
CA THR A 43 0.47 10.35 12.35
C THR A 43 -1.06 10.26 12.36
N CYS A 44 -1.63 9.16 11.86
CA CYS A 44 -3.08 8.95 11.83
C CYS A 44 -3.67 8.88 13.24
N LEU A 45 -3.03 8.17 14.18
CA LEU A 45 -3.50 8.08 15.57
C LEU A 45 -3.43 9.45 16.28
N ASP A 46 -2.37 10.22 16.03
CA ASP A 46 -2.27 11.59 16.56
C ASP A 46 -3.38 12.51 16.01
N MET A 47 -3.73 12.36 14.72
CA MET A 47 -4.83 13.10 14.11
C MET A 47 -6.18 12.70 14.71
N LEU A 48 -6.38 11.39 14.94
CA LEU A 48 -7.59 10.84 15.54
C LEU A 48 -7.87 11.49 16.90
N GLU A 49 -6.86 11.52 17.78
CA GLU A 49 -6.99 12.12 19.11
C GLU A 49 -7.16 13.65 19.08
N LYS A 50 -6.51 14.33 18.13
CA LYS A 50 -6.61 15.79 18.01
C LYS A 50 -7.98 16.25 17.50
N TRP A 51 -8.56 15.53 16.54
CA TRP A 51 -9.73 16.00 15.80
C TRP A 51 -11.04 15.50 16.41
N LEU A 52 -11.04 14.31 17.02
CA LEU A 52 -12.23 13.73 17.65
C LEU A 52 -12.23 13.93 19.16
N ARG A 53 -12.24 15.20 19.60
CA ARG A 53 -12.27 15.55 21.04
C ARG A 53 -13.63 15.30 21.72
N ILE A 54 -14.69 15.23 20.93
CA ILE A 54 -16.06 15.00 21.42
C ILE A 54 -16.19 13.52 21.77
N SER A 55 -16.38 13.19 23.06
CA SER A 55 -16.50 11.81 23.52
C SER A 55 -17.95 11.32 23.53
N THR A 56 -18.59 11.27 22.36
CA THR A 56 -19.86 10.53 22.25
C THR A 56 -19.57 9.05 22.13
N LYS A 57 -20.54 8.20 22.54
CA LYS A 57 -20.40 6.74 22.42
C LYS A 57 -20.02 6.31 20.99
N LYS A 58 -20.61 6.96 19.98
CA LYS A 58 -20.34 6.70 18.56
C LYS A 58 -18.91 7.06 18.17
N VAL A 59 -18.42 8.23 18.60
CA VAL A 59 -17.05 8.67 18.32
C VAL A 59 -16.04 7.75 19.00
N GLU A 60 -16.29 7.34 20.24
CA GLU A 60 -15.42 6.41 20.97
C GLU A 60 -15.41 5.01 20.35
N GLU A 61 -16.55 4.51 19.88
CA GLU A 61 -16.63 3.27 19.10
C GLU A 61 -15.84 3.35 17.79
N PHE A 62 -15.94 4.48 17.08
CA PHE A 62 -15.17 4.75 15.87
C PHE A 62 -13.66 4.79 16.16
N LYS A 63 -13.23 5.53 17.18
CA LYS A 63 -11.83 5.63 17.59
C LYS A 63 -11.24 4.25 17.87
N ARG A 64 -11.94 3.44 18.66
CA ARG A 64 -11.51 2.07 18.98
C ARG A 64 -11.35 1.23 17.72
N SER A 65 -12.33 1.27 16.80
CA SER A 65 -12.25 0.54 15.53
C SER A 65 -11.01 0.94 14.70
N VAL A 66 -10.72 2.25 14.62
CA VAL A 66 -9.53 2.77 13.93
C VAL A 66 -8.23 2.32 14.62
N GLN A 67 -8.18 2.39 15.95
CA GLN A 67 -7.02 1.96 16.74
C GLN A 67 -6.76 0.45 16.58
N GLU A 68 -7.81 -0.38 16.65
CA GLU A 68 -7.73 -1.83 16.44
C GLU A 68 -7.22 -2.16 15.04
N TYR A 69 -7.76 -1.49 14.01
CA TYR A 69 -7.31 -1.65 12.63
C TYR A 69 -5.81 -1.34 12.49
N PHE A 70 -5.38 -0.16 12.94
CA PHE A 70 -3.99 0.25 12.81
C PHE A 70 -3.03 -0.58 13.66
N THR A 71 -3.46 -1.05 14.84
CA THR A 71 -2.66 -1.97 15.67
C THR A 71 -2.48 -3.32 14.97
N GLY A 72 -3.55 -3.84 14.35
CA GLY A 72 -3.51 -5.07 13.56
C GLY A 72 -2.58 -4.95 12.35
N GLU A 73 -2.61 -3.82 11.64
CA GLU A 73 -1.69 -3.57 10.53
C GLU A 73 -0.25 -3.36 10.99
N ALA A 74 -0.03 -2.61 12.09
CA ALA A 74 1.30 -2.42 12.66
C ALA A 74 1.96 -3.74 13.06
N GLY A 75 1.20 -4.71 13.59
CA GLY A 75 1.69 -6.04 13.92
C GLY A 75 2.15 -6.87 12.71
N LYS A 76 1.70 -6.53 11.50
CA LYS A 76 2.12 -7.20 10.25
C LYS A 76 3.37 -6.55 9.64
N LEU A 77 3.68 -5.31 10.00
CA LEU A 77 4.84 -4.60 9.49
C LEU A 77 6.14 -5.15 10.09
N GLN A 78 7.11 -5.46 9.25
CA GLN A 78 8.42 -5.93 9.67
C GLN A 78 9.44 -4.78 9.62
N GLY A 79 9.95 -4.36 10.77
CA GLY A 79 10.97 -3.30 10.86
C GLY A 79 10.53 -1.95 10.28
N GLU A 80 11.43 -1.27 9.56
CA GLU A 80 11.17 0.03 8.91
C GLU A 80 10.47 -0.10 7.54
N CYS A 81 9.71 -1.18 7.30
CA CYS A 81 9.06 -1.38 6.01
C CYS A 81 7.92 -0.36 5.76
N VAL A 82 7.80 0.08 4.51
CA VAL A 82 6.70 0.93 4.04
C VAL A 82 5.95 0.17 2.97
N TRP A 83 4.66 -0.09 3.19
CA TRP A 83 3.80 -0.79 2.25
C TRP A 83 2.99 0.19 1.41
N ASN A 84 2.96 -0.04 0.09
CA ASN A 84 2.07 0.71 -0.79
C ASN A 84 0.63 0.27 -0.53
N ALA A 85 -0.21 1.21 -0.10
CA ALA A 85 -1.62 0.96 0.23
C ALA A 85 -2.58 1.69 -0.73
N SER A 86 -2.10 2.05 -1.92
CA SER A 86 -2.89 2.69 -2.98
C SER A 86 -2.89 1.82 -4.24
N SER A 87 -4.09 1.48 -4.73
CA SER A 87 -4.27 0.81 -6.02
C SER A 87 -3.73 1.63 -7.18
N ASP A 88 -3.90 2.96 -7.14
CA ASP A 88 -3.46 3.87 -8.21
C ASP A 88 -1.93 3.81 -8.39
N VAL A 89 -1.21 3.75 -7.27
CA VAL A 89 0.25 3.58 -7.26
C VAL A 89 0.64 2.21 -7.83
N ILE A 90 -0.07 1.14 -7.44
CA ILE A 90 0.17 -0.21 -7.94
C ILE A 90 -0.11 -0.27 -9.45
N GLU A 91 -1.24 0.27 -9.90
CA GLU A 91 -1.62 0.30 -11.31
C GLU A 91 -0.64 1.11 -12.14
N SER A 92 -0.19 2.27 -11.65
CA SER A 92 0.84 3.07 -12.30
C SER A 92 2.15 2.30 -12.46
N LEU A 93 2.61 1.63 -11.39
CA LEU A 93 3.81 0.78 -11.42
C LEU A 93 3.70 -0.35 -12.46
N PHE A 94 2.57 -1.04 -12.49
CA PHE A 94 2.32 -2.10 -13.48
C PHE A 94 2.12 -1.54 -14.89
N GLY A 95 1.60 -0.33 -15.03
CA GLY A 95 1.51 0.41 -16.29
C GLY A 95 2.90 0.70 -16.86
N SER A 96 3.80 1.26 -16.06
CA SER A 96 5.20 1.47 -16.44
C SER A 96 5.90 0.16 -16.79
N TYR A 97 5.69 -0.90 -16.01
CA TYR A 97 6.23 -2.22 -16.33
C TYR A 97 5.74 -2.74 -17.69
N LYS A 98 4.43 -2.62 -17.99
CA LYS A 98 3.85 -3.05 -19.26
C LYS A 98 4.39 -2.26 -20.45
N GLN A 99 4.59 -0.95 -20.30
CA GLN A 99 5.15 -0.10 -21.36
C GLN A 99 6.57 -0.51 -21.75
N ASN A 100 7.38 -0.96 -20.77
CA ASN A 100 8.77 -1.31 -21.02
C ASN A 100 9.00 -2.81 -21.31
N LYS A 101 7.96 -3.65 -21.17
CA LYS A 101 8.04 -5.07 -21.53
C LYS A 101 8.01 -5.25 -23.05
N THR A 102 8.78 -6.20 -23.56
CA THR A 102 8.74 -6.63 -24.97
C THR A 102 7.34 -7.06 -25.40
N ASN A 103 6.90 -6.62 -26.59
CA ASN A 103 5.56 -6.83 -27.13
C ASN A 103 5.31 -8.25 -27.65
N ASN A 104 5.63 -9.26 -26.85
CA ASN A 104 5.46 -10.66 -27.18
C ASN A 104 4.56 -11.35 -26.15
N SER A 105 3.34 -11.64 -26.62
CA SER A 105 2.26 -12.31 -25.87
C SER A 105 2.64 -13.70 -25.34
N LEU A 106 3.59 -14.38 -26.00
CA LEU A 106 4.06 -15.71 -25.61
C LEU A 106 5.05 -15.69 -24.44
N TYR A 107 5.43 -14.51 -23.95
CA TYR A 107 6.17 -14.38 -22.71
C TYR A 107 5.18 -13.93 -21.62
N GLY A 108 4.92 -14.80 -20.64
CA GLY A 108 4.10 -14.49 -19.48
C GLY A 108 4.74 -13.45 -18.55
N VAL A 109 4.73 -13.67 -17.24
CA VAL A 109 5.55 -12.87 -16.33
C VAL A 109 7.00 -13.34 -16.49
N THR A 110 7.90 -12.42 -16.84
CA THR A 110 9.35 -12.71 -16.98
C THR A 110 10.10 -12.15 -15.79
N SER A 111 11.39 -12.51 -15.64
CA SER A 111 12.27 -11.95 -14.61
C SER A 111 12.40 -10.42 -14.70
N TYR A 112 11.90 -9.81 -15.78
CA TYR A 112 11.72 -8.36 -15.91
C TYR A 112 10.85 -7.75 -14.80
N VAL A 113 10.01 -8.56 -14.14
CA VAL A 113 9.22 -8.12 -12.98
C VAL A 113 10.08 -7.57 -11.84
N LEU A 114 11.36 -7.98 -11.76
CA LEU A 114 12.33 -7.45 -10.79
C LEU A 114 12.57 -5.93 -10.98
N LEU A 115 12.26 -5.37 -12.15
CA LEU A 115 12.30 -3.92 -12.39
C LEU A 115 11.30 -3.17 -11.49
N LEU A 116 10.17 -3.78 -11.12
CA LEU A 116 9.20 -3.17 -10.21
C LEU A 116 9.83 -2.84 -8.85
N LEU A 117 10.82 -3.62 -8.40
CA LEU A 117 11.55 -3.36 -7.16
C LEU A 117 12.40 -2.10 -7.25
N LEU A 118 12.94 -1.79 -8.44
CA LEU A 118 13.68 -0.55 -8.69
C LEU A 118 12.73 0.65 -8.74
N LEU A 119 11.58 0.50 -9.40
CA LEU A 119 10.57 1.56 -9.50
C LEU A 119 9.97 1.94 -8.13
N THR A 120 9.82 0.97 -7.23
CA THR A 120 9.32 1.20 -5.86
C THR A 120 10.37 1.75 -4.90
N ARG A 121 11.65 1.36 -5.06
CA ARG A 121 12.74 1.80 -4.16
C ARG A 121 13.38 3.14 -4.55
N ALA A 122 13.37 3.48 -5.85
CA ALA A 122 14.00 4.70 -6.37
C ALA A 122 13.34 6.00 -5.86
N GLY A 123 12.06 5.96 -5.46
CA GLY A 123 11.36 7.12 -4.89
C GLY A 123 11.87 7.55 -3.51
N SER A 124 12.56 6.67 -2.78
CA SER A 124 13.14 6.99 -1.47
C SER A 124 14.65 7.19 -1.61
N GLY A 125 15.10 8.45 -1.74
CA GLY A 125 16.53 8.80 -1.88
C GLY A 125 17.44 8.26 -0.75
N LYS A 126 16.88 7.76 0.36
CA LYS A 126 17.59 7.10 1.46
C LYS A 126 17.87 5.61 1.25
N ILE A 127 17.14 4.90 0.38
CA ILE A 127 17.36 3.47 0.12
C ILE A 127 18.33 3.29 -1.05
N ALA A 128 18.18 4.10 -2.10
CA ALA A 128 19.10 4.09 -3.24
C ALA A 128 20.56 4.38 -2.82
N SER A 129 20.77 5.18 -1.78
CA SER A 129 22.10 5.47 -1.23
C SER A 129 22.69 4.36 -0.35
N LYS A 130 21.85 3.45 0.18
CA LYS A 130 22.29 2.29 1.00
C LYS A 130 22.61 1.05 0.17
N VAL A 131 22.13 0.97 -1.07
CA VAL A 131 22.36 -0.19 -1.95
C VAL A 131 23.59 0.08 -2.81
N ASN A 132 24.65 -0.70 -2.59
CA ASN A 132 25.80 -0.71 -3.49
C ASN A 132 25.45 -1.50 -4.76
N PHE A 133 24.78 -0.85 -5.72
CA PHE A 133 24.34 -1.47 -6.96
C PHE A 133 25.48 -2.15 -7.72
N LYS A 134 26.69 -1.58 -7.71
CA LYS A 134 27.86 -2.16 -8.36
C LYS A 134 28.19 -3.53 -7.78
N GLN A 135 28.36 -3.62 -6.46
CA GLN A 135 28.68 -4.88 -5.79
C GLN A 135 27.55 -5.91 -5.91
N VAL A 136 26.29 -5.47 -5.90
CA VAL A 136 25.14 -6.38 -6.09
C VAL A 136 25.15 -6.95 -7.51
N LEU A 137 25.37 -6.12 -8.53
CA LEU A 137 25.44 -6.56 -9.92
C LEU A 137 26.65 -7.46 -10.20
N GLU A 138 27.78 -7.24 -9.53
CA GLU A 138 28.97 -8.10 -9.63
C GLU A 138 28.80 -9.48 -8.98
N LYS A 139 27.89 -9.60 -7.99
CA LYS A 139 27.65 -10.84 -7.23
C LYS A 139 26.49 -11.67 -7.75
N VAL A 140 25.59 -11.09 -8.55
CA VAL A 140 24.43 -11.79 -9.11
C VAL A 140 24.77 -12.33 -10.48
N PHE A 141 24.73 -13.64 -10.63
CA PHE A 141 24.97 -14.34 -11.88
C PHE A 141 23.66 -14.72 -12.58
N MET A 142 23.76 -15.04 -13.88
CA MET A 142 22.61 -15.52 -14.66
C MET A 142 22.02 -16.83 -14.12
N ARG A 143 22.80 -17.61 -13.38
CA ARG A 143 22.32 -18.80 -12.66
C ARG A 143 21.30 -18.42 -11.59
N ASP A 144 21.62 -17.43 -10.77
CA ASP A 144 20.78 -16.99 -9.66
C ASP A 144 19.43 -16.46 -10.17
N LEU A 145 19.45 -15.74 -11.31
CA LEU A 145 18.24 -15.27 -11.97
C LEU A 145 17.37 -16.42 -12.52
N ARG A 146 17.99 -17.53 -12.95
CA ARG A 146 17.27 -18.71 -13.44
C ARG A 146 16.63 -19.48 -12.29
N GLU A 147 17.39 -19.70 -11.22
CA GLU A 147 16.90 -20.36 -10.01
C GLU A 147 15.76 -19.56 -9.36
N TRP A 148 15.93 -18.23 -9.27
CA TRP A 148 14.87 -17.35 -8.79
C TRP A 148 13.62 -17.43 -9.67
N LYS A 149 13.79 -17.47 -10.99
CA LYS A 149 12.67 -17.60 -11.94
C LYS A 149 11.91 -18.91 -11.73
N GLU A 150 12.61 -20.03 -11.58
CA GLU A 150 12.00 -21.35 -11.39
C GLU A 150 11.24 -21.47 -10.06
N THR A 151 11.72 -20.80 -9.02
CA THR A 151 11.12 -20.82 -7.67
C THR A 151 9.98 -19.83 -7.47
N HIS A 152 9.99 -18.69 -8.18
CA HIS A 152 9.05 -17.58 -7.92
C HIS A 152 8.12 -17.24 -9.08
N LEU A 153 8.43 -17.60 -10.32
CA LEU A 153 7.56 -17.31 -11.46
C LEU A 153 6.77 -18.55 -11.88
N THR A 154 5.47 -18.35 -12.03
CA THR A 154 4.59 -19.36 -12.62
C THR A 154 4.93 -19.57 -14.09
N GLU A 155 4.98 -20.82 -14.52
CA GLU A 155 5.10 -21.19 -15.93
C GLU A 155 4.02 -20.51 -16.78
N ASN A 156 4.40 -20.10 -18.00
CA ASN A 156 3.48 -19.41 -18.89
C ASN A 156 2.28 -20.33 -19.24
N PRO A 157 1.03 -19.93 -18.90
CA PRO A 157 -0.16 -20.70 -19.26
C PRO A 157 -0.33 -20.90 -20.77
N ALA A 158 0.14 -19.95 -21.60
CA ALA A 158 0.08 -20.08 -23.06
C ALA A 158 0.98 -21.22 -23.57
N ILE A 159 2.17 -21.39 -22.99
CA ILE A 159 3.09 -22.49 -23.33
C ILE A 159 2.48 -23.83 -22.87
N LYS A 160 1.90 -23.88 -21.66
CA LYS A 160 1.19 -25.09 -21.17
C LYS A 160 0.07 -25.54 -22.11
N ARG A 161 -0.69 -24.59 -22.66
CA ARG A 161 -1.79 -24.90 -23.58
C ARG A 161 -1.29 -25.40 -24.93
N GLN A 162 -0.17 -24.88 -25.45
CA GLN A 162 0.42 -25.38 -26.70
C GLN A 162 0.93 -26.82 -26.57
N VAL A 163 1.59 -27.16 -25.46
CA VAL A 163 2.08 -28.53 -25.24
C VAL A 163 0.95 -29.56 -25.20
N LYS A 164 -0.23 -29.19 -24.66
CA LYS A 164 -1.42 -30.06 -24.62
C LYS A 164 -2.14 -30.23 -25.97
N LEU A 165 -1.87 -29.38 -26.96
CA LEU A 165 -2.51 -29.46 -28.28
C LEU A 165 -1.66 -30.25 -29.29
N VAL A 166 -0.42 -30.59 -28.94
CA VAL A 166 0.55 -31.29 -29.80
C VAL A 166 0.77 -32.74 -29.34
N GLY A 167 0.19 -33.16 -28.21
CA GLY A 167 0.13 -34.56 -27.74
C GLY A 167 -1.29 -35.10 -27.78
#